data_AF-A0AAV4GP59-F1
#
_entry.id   AF-A0AAV4GP59-F1
#
_cell.length_a   1.000
_cell.length_b   1.000
_cell.length_c   1.000
_cell.angle_alpha   90.00
_cell.angle_beta   90.00
_cell.angle_gamma   90.00
#
_symmetry.space_group_name_H-M   'P 1'
#
loop_
_entity.id
_entity.type
_entity.pdbx_description
1 polymer ?
#
loop_
_entity_poly.entity_id
_entity_poly.type
_entity_poly.pdbx_seq_one_letter_code
_entity_poly.pdbx_strand_id
1 'polypeptide(L)'
;MTKLESRQVEDSIKNVAEVWMKNIAEEKSSTSSLYGLMAMLGSERMHIQVQSRQSAGAWMLGLLHWSLRFVPGSQSTAPPTYSYLPETSFLRATVAFLLEAGAPASGSEVTTQSCGQISAALRSLCGPGLSLPPLDWAGLLSPLMRLGYSEEVRILCLQVAALRMCESPSAASFVSSWLTPPLFSSLSMSSQAALHCWLPQVIKSVTPATLKIYLERSCSPAFTDLSILFSQAMAAGSSHGRKDQAVASSECYSKVNAESKENHIAQYERSLHHVVMSILAGLRDALAVDDPPHSVTMLLYEAVGRFYQLLPLGATEKFTNRYVALLQALAKCLALVPDDVLDSILVSDFIDATTQLKGSFIRSHLVASGQQPIAFLNLMIDAAFNVPGWNHSLAICLLATCLASLPRVDSADQDNCLQWLTELLGHTSSIATGAWPLAESGPPKDEVIHHLISVVTAVFLVFTSLDHDDLTIFGLDFKLFMKTDKEQSEVEVTLKNSKSQEKLYHILPQFIMQLKDISNCLPLSVLPLVLKKWDQVLAKVIDWLLTIGNQDHTDNLDKSDVYASLLWMVTGKGTEHSFLNCRHT
;
A
#
# COMPACT_ATOMS: atom_id res chain seq x y z
N MET A 1 -54.58 34.25 -13.04
CA MET A 1 -54.24 34.95 -11.77
C MET A 1 -53.17 34.23 -10.95
N THR A 2 -53.08 32.89 -10.99
CA THR A 2 -52.17 32.08 -10.17
C THR A 2 -50.66 32.16 -10.47
N LYS A 3 -50.24 32.56 -11.69
CA LYS A 3 -48.81 32.73 -12.04
C LYS A 3 -48.21 34.10 -11.70
N LEU A 4 -49.05 35.12 -11.50
CA LEU A 4 -48.56 36.45 -11.11
C LEU A 4 -48.30 36.50 -9.60
N GLU A 5 -49.16 35.85 -8.81
CA GLU A 5 -49.04 35.76 -7.35
C GLU A 5 -47.83 34.93 -6.91
N SER A 6 -47.47 33.86 -7.64
CA SER A 6 -46.30 33.03 -7.31
C SER A 6 -44.97 33.78 -7.50
N ARG A 7 -44.86 34.60 -8.57
CA ARG A 7 -43.67 35.43 -8.82
C ARG A 7 -43.54 36.55 -7.79
N GLN A 8 -44.66 37.15 -7.39
CA GLN A 8 -44.67 38.22 -6.40
C GLN A 8 -44.28 37.74 -4.99
N VAL A 9 -44.57 36.48 -4.67
CA VAL A 9 -44.12 35.82 -3.44
C VAL A 9 -42.62 35.46 -3.51
N GLU A 10 -42.13 34.94 -4.63
CA GLU A 10 -40.69 34.65 -4.81
C GLU A 10 -39.83 35.92 -4.74
N ASP A 11 -40.25 37.01 -5.38
CA ASP A 11 -39.52 38.28 -5.35
C ASP A 11 -39.55 38.92 -3.94
N SER A 12 -40.64 38.71 -3.20
CA SER A 12 -40.74 39.15 -1.80
C SER A 12 -39.83 38.33 -0.87
N ILE A 13 -39.70 37.02 -1.09
CA ILE A 13 -38.78 36.15 -0.34
C ILE A 13 -37.32 36.51 -0.63
N LYS A 14 -36.98 36.80 -1.88
CA LYS A 14 -35.62 37.22 -2.25
C LYS A 14 -35.23 38.57 -1.66
N ASN A 15 -36.12 39.56 -1.73
CA ASN A 15 -35.89 40.87 -1.12
C ASN A 15 -35.73 40.77 0.41
N VAL A 16 -36.51 39.92 1.07
CA VAL A 16 -36.37 39.69 2.52
C VAL A 16 -35.05 38.98 2.84
N ALA A 17 -34.63 38.00 2.03
CA ALA A 17 -33.34 37.32 2.21
C ALA A 17 -32.14 38.26 2.03
N GLU A 18 -32.18 39.18 1.06
CA GLU A 18 -31.12 40.18 0.86
C GLU A 18 -31.04 41.19 2.02
N VAL A 19 -32.18 41.71 2.49
CA VAL A 19 -32.23 42.60 3.66
C VAL A 19 -31.75 41.87 4.93
N TRP A 20 -32.04 40.58 5.06
CA TRP A 20 -31.64 39.77 6.21
C TRP A 20 -30.15 39.44 6.21
N MET A 21 -29.58 39.09 5.05
CA MET A 21 -28.14 38.89 4.87
C MET A 21 -27.35 40.16 5.17
N LYS A 22 -27.90 41.33 4.83
CA LYS A 22 -27.31 42.63 5.14
C LYS A 22 -27.33 42.94 6.64
N ASN A 23 -28.44 42.65 7.33
CA ASN A 23 -28.56 42.86 8.78
C ASN A 23 -27.70 41.89 9.62
N ILE A 24 -27.53 40.63 9.18
CA ILE A 24 -26.63 39.66 9.84
C ILE A 24 -25.16 40.06 9.71
N ALA A 25 -24.79 40.68 8.57
CA ALA A 25 -23.45 41.21 8.37
C ALA A 25 -23.16 42.46 9.24
N GLU A 26 -24.20 43.24 9.59
CA GLU A 26 -24.06 44.52 10.27
C GLU A 26 -24.27 44.46 11.81
N GLU A 27 -25.03 43.49 12.36
CA GLU A 27 -25.28 43.40 13.81
C GLU A 27 -24.74 42.11 14.49
N LYS A 28 -23.79 42.28 15.41
CA LYS A 28 -23.27 41.24 16.33
C LYS A 28 -24.26 40.84 17.45
N SER A 29 -25.58 40.82 17.21
CA SER A 29 -26.53 40.41 18.24
C SER A 29 -27.56 39.43 17.69
N SER A 30 -27.49 38.18 18.18
CA SER A 30 -28.26 37.03 17.71
C SER A 30 -29.73 37.00 18.16
N THR A 31 -30.19 37.99 18.93
CA THR A 31 -31.49 37.97 19.59
C THR A 31 -32.56 38.80 18.88
N SER A 32 -32.20 39.92 18.23
CA SER A 32 -33.15 40.76 17.47
C SER A 32 -33.71 40.03 16.24
N SER A 33 -32.88 39.26 15.56
CA SER A 33 -33.24 38.43 14.39
C SER A 33 -34.26 37.34 14.72
N LEU A 34 -34.26 36.82 15.96
CA LEU A 34 -35.20 35.81 16.44
C LEU A 34 -36.60 36.39 16.73
N TYR A 35 -36.68 37.61 17.27
CA TYR A 35 -37.95 38.29 17.50
C TYR A 35 -38.66 38.68 16.19
N GLY A 36 -37.92 39.08 15.16
CA GLY A 36 -38.49 39.36 13.83
C GLY A 36 -39.10 38.11 13.17
N LEU A 37 -38.49 36.94 13.38
CA LEU A 37 -38.95 35.65 12.88
C LEU A 37 -40.22 35.16 13.59
N MET A 38 -40.30 35.31 14.92
CA MET A 38 -41.52 35.01 15.68
C MET A 38 -42.67 35.96 15.32
N ALA A 39 -42.38 37.24 15.08
CA ALA A 39 -43.39 38.22 14.67
C ALA A 39 -43.98 37.92 13.28
N MET A 40 -43.16 37.44 12.33
CA MET A 40 -43.65 36.99 11.01
C MET A 40 -44.55 35.75 11.11
N LEU A 41 -44.19 34.79 11.96
CA LEU A 41 -44.98 33.57 12.19
C LEU A 41 -46.33 33.85 12.88
N GLY A 42 -46.41 34.91 13.69
CA GLY A 42 -47.62 35.34 14.40
C GLY A 42 -48.56 36.25 13.60
N SER A 43 -48.17 36.74 12.42
CA SER A 43 -49.03 37.63 11.64
C SER A 43 -50.13 36.84 10.90
N GLU A 44 -51.39 37.11 11.26
CA GLU A 44 -52.61 36.35 10.90
C GLU A 44 -53.02 36.36 9.40
N ARG A 45 -52.13 36.62 8.44
CA ARG A 45 -52.52 36.85 7.03
C ARG A 45 -52.05 35.85 5.98
N MET A 46 -51.63 34.64 6.35
CA MET A 46 -51.27 33.60 5.38
C MET A 46 -52.17 32.37 5.50
N HIS A 47 -53.38 32.49 4.96
CA HIS A 47 -54.37 31.42 4.83
C HIS A 47 -54.14 30.63 3.53
N ILE A 48 -52.98 29.95 3.37
CA ILE A 48 -52.77 29.03 2.23
C ILE A 48 -52.05 27.74 2.69
N GLN A 49 -52.77 26.63 2.49
CA GLN A 49 -52.39 25.20 2.42
C GLN A 49 -51.32 24.64 3.39
N VAL A 50 -51.80 23.73 4.23
CA VAL A 50 -51.15 23.05 5.38
C VAL A 50 -49.94 22.17 5.02
N GLN A 51 -49.59 21.97 3.75
CA GLN A 51 -48.48 21.09 3.34
C GLN A 51 -47.12 21.77 3.21
N SER A 52 -47.04 23.12 3.09
CA SER A 52 -45.76 23.84 3.02
C SER A 52 -45.20 24.30 4.38
N ARG A 53 -46.00 24.17 5.45
CA ARG A 53 -45.65 24.67 6.80
C ARG A 53 -44.64 23.76 7.52
N GLN A 54 -44.71 22.44 7.30
CA GLN A 54 -43.79 21.49 7.93
C GLN A 54 -42.41 21.46 7.25
N SER A 55 -42.36 21.65 5.92
CA SER A 55 -41.09 21.70 5.18
C SER A 55 -40.31 22.98 5.46
N ALA A 56 -40.98 24.14 5.53
CA ALA A 56 -40.36 25.40 5.93
C ALA A 56 -39.88 25.36 7.39
N GLY A 57 -40.67 24.77 8.30
CA GLY A 57 -40.28 24.60 9.70
C GLY A 57 -39.05 23.70 9.87
N ALA A 58 -38.99 22.56 9.16
CA ALA A 58 -37.83 21.67 9.19
C ALA A 58 -36.57 22.32 8.58
N TRP A 59 -36.73 23.09 7.51
CA TRP A 59 -35.62 23.81 6.86
C TRP A 59 -35.08 24.93 7.75
N MET A 60 -35.96 25.67 8.43
CA MET A 60 -35.57 26.71 9.38
C MET A 60 -34.99 26.14 10.68
N LEU A 61 -35.46 24.99 11.16
CA LEU A 61 -34.81 24.22 12.24
C LEU A 61 -33.42 23.76 11.81
N GLY A 62 -33.26 23.34 10.55
CA GLY A 62 -31.96 23.01 9.96
C GLY A 62 -31.01 24.19 9.98
N LEU A 63 -31.45 25.37 9.54
CA LEU A 63 -30.68 26.61 9.56
C LEU A 63 -30.39 27.11 10.99
N LEU A 64 -31.35 26.96 11.92
CA LEU A 64 -31.17 27.31 13.32
C LEU A 64 -30.10 26.41 13.97
N HIS A 65 -30.19 25.09 13.77
CA HIS A 65 -29.18 24.15 14.22
C HIS A 65 -27.81 24.48 13.61
N TRP A 66 -27.76 24.77 12.31
CA TRP A 66 -26.52 25.15 11.63
C TRP A 66 -25.93 26.46 12.19
N SER A 67 -26.77 27.44 12.51
CA SER A 67 -26.34 28.72 13.11
C SER A 67 -25.86 28.57 14.56
N LEU A 68 -26.45 27.66 15.34
CA LEU A 68 -26.02 27.32 16.70
C LEU A 68 -24.69 26.56 16.72
N ARG A 69 -24.30 25.93 15.61
CA ARG A 69 -23.04 25.18 15.47
C ARG A 69 -21.84 26.07 15.12
N PHE A 70 -22.06 27.36 14.81
CA PHE A 70 -21.02 28.30 14.37
C PHE A 70 -20.42 29.17 15.49
N VAL A 71 -20.53 28.77 16.76
CA VAL A 71 -19.77 29.42 17.85
C VAL A 71 -18.34 28.84 17.85
N PRO A 72 -17.31 29.63 17.51
CA PRO A 72 -15.94 29.16 17.61
C PRO A 72 -15.56 29.15 19.10
N GLY A 73 -15.43 27.95 19.67
CA GLY A 73 -14.93 27.75 21.03
C GLY A 73 -16.02 27.70 22.11
N SER A 74 -16.67 26.56 22.28
CA SER A 74 -17.16 26.10 23.58
C SER A 74 -17.54 24.62 23.51
N GLN A 75 -17.20 23.88 24.55
CA GLN A 75 -17.39 22.44 24.68
C GLN A 75 -18.87 22.06 24.56
N SER A 76 -19.27 21.47 23.43
CA SER A 76 -20.57 20.80 23.31
C SER A 76 -20.41 19.38 23.85
N THR A 77 -20.64 19.18 25.15
CA THR A 77 -20.75 17.85 25.75
C THR A 77 -21.88 17.10 25.05
N ALA A 78 -21.53 16.09 24.24
CA ALA A 78 -22.52 15.19 23.68
C ALA A 78 -23.31 14.55 24.84
N PRO A 79 -24.64 14.36 24.70
CA PRO A 79 -25.42 13.77 25.77
C PRO A 79 -24.92 12.35 26.07
N PRO A 80 -24.81 11.93 27.34
CA PRO A 80 -24.30 10.62 27.71
C PRO A 80 -25.28 9.49 27.39
N THR A 81 -26.55 9.81 27.12
CA THR A 81 -27.62 8.85 26.85
C THR A 81 -28.55 9.37 25.76
N TYR A 82 -29.29 8.46 25.12
CA TYR A 82 -30.42 8.79 24.25
C TYR A 82 -31.74 8.96 25.01
N SER A 83 -31.70 9.48 26.24
CA SER A 83 -32.91 9.72 27.06
C SER A 83 -33.91 10.69 26.41
N TYR A 84 -33.45 11.53 25.49
CA TYR A 84 -34.26 12.44 24.69
C TYR A 84 -35.05 11.76 23.55
N LEU A 85 -34.76 10.49 23.23
CA LEU A 85 -35.53 9.71 22.27
C LEU A 85 -36.75 9.06 22.96
N PRO A 86 -37.84 8.77 22.21
CA PRO A 86 -39.01 8.08 22.77
C PRO A 86 -38.65 6.69 23.30
N GLU A 87 -39.42 6.19 24.28
CA GLU A 87 -39.20 4.87 24.90
C GLU A 87 -39.36 3.70 23.92
N THR A 88 -40.07 3.93 22.81
CA THR A 88 -40.20 2.96 21.70
C THR A 88 -38.95 2.92 20.80
N SER A 89 -37.98 3.80 21.01
CA SER A 89 -36.77 3.86 20.19
C SER A 89 -35.83 2.70 20.50
N PHE A 90 -35.58 1.88 19.47
CA PHE A 90 -34.59 0.80 19.54
C PHE A 90 -33.20 1.33 19.93
N LEU A 91 -32.76 2.46 19.34
CA LEU A 91 -31.46 3.06 19.65
C LEU A 91 -31.31 3.44 21.13
N ARG A 92 -32.38 3.95 21.76
CA ARG A 92 -32.38 4.26 23.19
C ARG A 92 -32.21 3.00 24.02
N ALA A 93 -32.92 1.93 23.69
CA ALA A 93 -32.81 0.64 24.37
C ALA A 93 -31.40 0.03 24.19
N THR A 94 -30.83 0.09 22.97
CA THR A 94 -29.49 -0.42 22.68
C THR A 94 -28.41 0.33 23.47
N VAL A 95 -28.45 1.66 23.49
CA VAL A 95 -27.46 2.45 24.24
C VAL A 95 -27.63 2.28 25.75
N ALA A 96 -28.86 2.19 26.25
CA ALA A 96 -29.10 1.91 27.66
C ALA A 96 -28.54 0.54 28.07
N PHE A 97 -28.76 -0.50 27.25
CA PHE A 97 -28.19 -1.83 27.44
C PHE A 97 -26.65 -1.81 27.47
N LEU A 98 -26.02 -1.10 26.53
CA LEU A 98 -24.56 -1.00 26.47
C LEU A 98 -23.97 -0.22 27.66
N LEU A 99 -24.67 0.81 28.16
CA LEU A 99 -24.26 1.54 29.37
C LEU A 99 -24.39 0.69 30.63
N GLU A 100 -25.45 -0.11 30.74
CA GLU A 100 -25.64 -1.07 31.83
C GLU A 100 -24.56 -2.16 31.81
N ALA A 101 -24.24 -2.68 30.61
CA ALA A 101 -23.12 -3.61 30.43
C ALA A 101 -21.76 -2.97 30.80
N GLY A 102 -21.61 -1.66 30.59
CA GLY A 102 -20.41 -0.91 30.97
C GLY A 102 -20.31 -0.56 32.47
N ALA A 103 -21.37 -0.75 33.25
CA ALA A 103 -21.38 -0.40 34.67
C ALA A 103 -20.50 -1.37 35.49
N PRO A 104 -19.75 -0.90 36.50
CA PRO A 104 -18.97 -1.78 37.36
C PRO A 104 -19.90 -2.72 38.11
N ALA A 105 -19.86 -4.02 37.76
CA ALA A 105 -20.71 -5.03 38.37
C ALA A 105 -20.45 -5.11 39.88
N SER A 106 -21.46 -4.77 40.68
CA SER A 106 -21.59 -5.22 42.06
C SER A 106 -21.79 -6.74 42.05
N GLY A 107 -20.67 -7.48 42.09
CA GLY A 107 -20.57 -8.89 42.46
C GLY A 107 -21.53 -9.86 41.76
N SER A 108 -21.18 -10.36 40.58
CA SER A 108 -21.23 -11.79 40.20
C SER A 108 -20.95 -11.91 38.69
N GLU A 109 -20.03 -12.81 38.35
CA GLU A 109 -19.82 -13.48 37.07
C GLU A 109 -20.25 -12.74 35.78
N VAL A 110 -19.26 -12.22 35.04
CA VAL A 110 -19.39 -11.92 33.60
C VAL A 110 -19.74 -13.22 32.88
N THR A 111 -21.03 -13.53 32.82
CA THR A 111 -21.55 -14.73 32.18
C THR A 111 -21.30 -14.62 30.68
N THR A 112 -20.72 -15.67 30.10
CA THR A 112 -20.41 -15.83 28.67
C THR A 112 -21.60 -15.59 27.74
N GLN A 113 -22.84 -15.61 28.26
CA GLN A 113 -24.08 -15.28 27.56
C GLN A 113 -24.23 -13.78 27.24
N SER A 114 -23.58 -12.88 27.99
CA SER A 114 -23.64 -11.42 27.76
C SER A 114 -22.82 -10.95 26.55
N CYS A 115 -21.71 -11.63 26.23
CA CYS A 115 -20.82 -11.23 25.14
C CYS A 115 -21.51 -11.26 23.77
N GLY A 116 -22.31 -12.29 23.47
CA GLY A 116 -23.02 -12.39 22.19
C GLY A 116 -24.06 -11.27 22.00
N GLN A 117 -24.73 -10.87 23.07
CA GLN A 117 -25.72 -9.79 23.06
C GLN A 117 -25.05 -8.42 22.91
N ILE A 118 -23.93 -8.19 23.59
CA ILE A 118 -23.11 -6.97 23.43
C ILE A 118 -22.57 -6.88 22.00
N SER A 119 -22.02 -7.98 21.45
CA SER A 119 -21.56 -8.02 20.06
C SER A 119 -22.69 -7.72 19.07
N ALA A 120 -23.90 -8.26 19.29
CA ALA A 120 -25.05 -7.97 18.44
C ALA A 120 -25.49 -6.49 18.53
N ALA A 121 -25.51 -5.92 19.73
CA ALA A 121 -25.81 -4.52 19.96
C ALA A 121 -24.79 -3.59 19.28
N LEU A 122 -23.48 -3.85 19.42
CA LEU A 122 -22.44 -3.07 18.75
C LEU A 122 -22.51 -3.20 17.23
N ARG A 123 -22.75 -4.40 16.70
CA ARG A 123 -22.95 -4.60 15.25
C ARG A 123 -24.11 -3.79 14.69
N SER A 124 -25.19 -3.63 15.45
CA SER A 124 -26.34 -2.80 15.03
C SER A 124 -25.96 -1.31 14.85
N LEU A 125 -24.89 -0.86 15.49
CA LEU A 125 -24.37 0.51 15.40
C LEU A 125 -23.33 0.70 14.27
N CYS A 126 -22.81 -0.39 13.71
CA CYS A 126 -21.78 -0.40 12.65
C CYS A 126 -22.33 -0.23 11.22
N GLY A 127 -23.63 0.03 11.04
CA GLY A 127 -24.25 0.14 9.71
C GLY A 127 -23.62 1.26 8.86
N PRO A 128 -23.19 0.99 7.61
CA PRO A 128 -22.64 2.02 6.72
C PRO A 128 -23.70 3.09 6.41
N GLY A 129 -23.32 4.37 6.48
CA GLY A 129 -24.20 5.52 6.17
C GLY A 129 -25.30 5.81 7.19
N LEU A 130 -25.34 5.11 8.33
CA LEU A 130 -26.33 5.33 9.38
C LEU A 130 -26.02 6.63 10.13
N SER A 131 -26.70 7.75 9.89
CA SER A 131 -26.48 8.96 10.69
C SER A 131 -27.08 8.79 12.09
N LEU A 132 -26.22 8.69 13.11
CA LEU A 132 -26.65 8.50 14.50
C LEU A 132 -26.80 9.84 15.22
N PRO A 133 -27.78 9.97 16.13
CA PRO A 133 -27.89 11.15 17.00
C PRO A 133 -26.61 11.37 17.82
N PRO A 134 -26.33 12.61 18.27
CA PRO A 134 -25.13 12.89 19.05
C PRO A 134 -25.14 12.10 20.36
N LEU A 135 -24.01 11.46 20.65
CA LEU A 135 -23.78 10.63 21.83
C LEU A 135 -22.33 10.79 22.30
N ASP A 136 -22.11 10.71 23.61
CA ASP A 136 -20.77 10.56 24.17
C ASP A 136 -20.24 9.12 23.96
N TRP A 137 -19.69 8.88 22.76
CA TRP A 137 -19.10 7.61 22.37
C TRP A 137 -17.93 7.19 23.27
N ALA A 138 -17.12 8.12 23.73
CA ALA A 138 -16.03 7.84 24.66
C ALA A 138 -16.56 7.30 25.99
N GLY A 139 -17.62 7.92 26.53
CA GLY A 139 -18.30 7.46 27.75
C GLY A 139 -18.95 6.10 27.59
N LEU A 140 -19.53 5.80 26.42
CA LEU A 140 -20.15 4.50 26.13
C LEU A 140 -19.13 3.37 25.97
N LEU A 141 -18.07 3.60 25.19
CA LEU A 141 -17.17 2.54 24.73
C LEU A 141 -15.99 2.29 25.67
N SER A 142 -15.52 3.30 26.41
CA SER A 142 -14.38 3.15 27.32
C SER A 142 -14.59 2.11 28.42
N PRO A 143 -15.76 2.03 29.09
CA PRO A 143 -16.01 1.00 30.09
C PRO A 143 -15.98 -0.41 29.48
N LEU A 144 -16.58 -0.59 28.30
CA LEU A 144 -16.61 -1.87 27.59
C LEU A 144 -15.20 -2.35 27.16
N MET A 145 -14.29 -1.43 26.84
CA MET A 145 -12.90 -1.79 26.54
C MET A 145 -12.09 -2.20 27.78
N ARG A 146 -12.43 -1.65 28.96
CA ARG A 146 -11.73 -1.92 30.22
C ARG A 146 -12.23 -3.19 30.92
N LEU A 147 -13.51 -3.47 30.80
CA LEU A 147 -14.10 -4.73 31.25
C LEU A 147 -13.57 -5.83 30.32
N GLY A 148 -13.03 -6.91 30.88
CA GLY A 148 -12.33 -7.97 30.15
C GLY A 148 -13.23 -8.86 29.26
N TYR A 149 -14.10 -8.26 28.45
CA TYR A 149 -14.92 -8.91 27.44
C TYR A 149 -14.07 -9.54 26.32
N SER A 150 -14.72 -10.32 25.44
CA SER A 150 -14.06 -10.98 24.32
C SER A 150 -13.36 -9.99 23.38
N GLU A 151 -12.35 -10.49 22.65
CA GLU A 151 -11.62 -9.71 21.64
C GLU A 151 -12.55 -9.14 20.56
N GLU A 152 -13.59 -9.88 20.21
CA GLU A 152 -14.62 -9.44 19.27
C GLU A 152 -15.33 -8.16 19.74
N VAL A 153 -15.69 -8.05 21.02
CA VAL A 153 -16.32 -6.85 21.58
C VAL A 153 -15.35 -5.66 21.51
N ARG A 154 -14.06 -5.87 21.78
CA ARG A 154 -13.05 -4.80 21.67
C ARG A 154 -12.89 -4.30 20.24
N ILE A 155 -12.80 -5.20 19.26
CA ILE A 155 -12.73 -4.85 17.84
C ILE A 155 -13.99 -4.08 17.43
N LEU A 156 -15.17 -4.53 17.85
CA LEU A 156 -16.44 -3.86 17.56
C LEU A 156 -16.51 -2.45 18.20
N CYS A 157 -16.03 -2.28 19.43
CA CYS A 157 -15.95 -0.95 20.05
C CYS A 157 -15.06 0.00 19.24
N LEU A 158 -13.88 -0.46 18.82
CA LEU A 158 -12.97 0.34 18.00
C LEU A 158 -13.60 0.63 16.62
N GLN A 159 -14.29 -0.34 16.02
CA GLN A 159 -14.99 -0.18 14.75
C GLN A 159 -16.11 0.85 14.81
N VAL A 160 -16.96 0.79 15.85
CA VAL A 160 -18.03 1.78 16.06
C VAL A 160 -17.41 3.17 16.18
N ALA A 161 -16.35 3.32 16.97
CA ALA A 161 -15.70 4.62 17.12
C ALA A 161 -15.07 5.14 15.81
N ALA A 162 -14.39 4.26 15.07
CA ALA A 162 -13.78 4.62 13.78
C ALA A 162 -14.82 5.08 12.75
N LEU A 163 -15.96 4.37 12.64
CA LEU A 163 -17.05 4.76 11.75
C LEU A 163 -17.70 6.11 12.13
N ARG A 164 -17.60 6.52 13.39
CA ARG A 164 -18.25 7.73 13.92
C ARG A 164 -17.30 8.91 14.11
N MET A 165 -16.00 8.72 13.94
CA MET A 165 -15.01 9.74 14.31
C MET A 165 -15.09 11.02 13.47
N CYS A 166 -15.54 10.94 12.21
CA CYS A 166 -15.73 12.12 11.38
C CYS A 166 -16.98 12.93 11.78
N GLU A 167 -18.00 12.26 12.35
CA GLU A 167 -19.28 12.87 12.73
C GLU A 167 -19.30 13.34 14.19
N SER A 168 -18.47 12.72 15.05
CA SER A 168 -18.47 12.99 16.50
C SER A 168 -17.05 13.20 17.06
N PRO A 169 -16.78 14.36 17.70
CA PRO A 169 -15.49 14.61 18.35
C PRO A 169 -15.24 13.70 19.55
N SER A 170 -16.29 13.21 20.23
CA SER A 170 -16.15 12.24 21.33
C SER A 170 -15.59 10.90 20.81
N ALA A 171 -16.07 10.43 19.64
CA ALA A 171 -15.54 9.23 18.99
C ALA A 171 -14.10 9.43 18.51
N ALA A 172 -13.78 10.58 17.92
CA ALA A 172 -12.42 10.92 17.52
C ALA A 172 -11.45 10.96 18.72
N SER A 173 -11.86 11.55 19.85
CA SER A 173 -11.05 11.58 21.08
C SER A 173 -10.85 10.17 21.66
N PHE A 174 -11.87 9.31 21.58
CA PHE A 174 -11.75 7.91 22.00
C PHE A 174 -10.69 7.19 21.16
N VAL A 175 -10.81 7.21 19.82
CA VAL A 175 -9.83 6.57 18.93
C VAL A 175 -8.44 7.15 19.15
N SER A 176 -8.32 8.49 19.24
CA SER A 176 -7.06 9.19 19.51
C SER A 176 -6.35 8.69 20.77
N SER A 177 -7.09 8.33 21.83
CA SER A 177 -6.50 7.78 23.05
C SER A 177 -5.90 6.39 22.82
N TRP A 178 -6.59 5.53 22.07
CA TRP A 178 -6.15 4.16 21.76
C TRP A 178 -5.01 4.09 20.73
N LEU A 179 -4.76 5.18 19.99
CA LEU A 179 -3.59 5.31 19.11
C LEU A 179 -2.30 5.61 19.89
N THR A 180 -2.40 6.06 21.14
CA THR A 180 -1.21 6.35 21.96
C THR A 180 -0.50 5.05 22.39
N PRO A 181 0.84 5.03 22.46
CA PRO A 181 1.62 3.80 22.69
C PRO A 181 1.19 2.94 23.90
N PRO A 182 0.88 3.48 25.10
CA PRO A 182 0.57 2.64 26.25
C PRO A 182 -0.77 1.90 26.12
N LEU A 183 -1.75 2.51 25.45
CA LEU A 183 -3.04 1.86 25.21
C LEU A 183 -2.97 0.96 23.98
N PHE A 184 -2.25 1.39 22.95
CA PHE A 184 -2.07 0.60 21.73
C PHE A 184 -1.35 -0.73 22.00
N SER A 185 -0.28 -0.72 22.81
CA SER A 185 0.49 -1.93 23.16
C SER A 185 -0.29 -2.90 24.06
N SER A 186 -1.34 -2.43 24.73
CA SER A 186 -2.23 -3.28 25.54
C SER A 186 -3.23 -4.09 24.70
N LEU A 187 -3.40 -3.73 23.43
CA LEU A 187 -4.31 -4.42 22.50
C LEU A 187 -3.69 -5.70 21.95
N SER A 188 -4.54 -6.67 21.59
CA SER A 188 -4.12 -7.85 20.84
C SER A 188 -3.67 -7.49 19.42
N MET A 189 -2.82 -8.33 18.82
CA MET A 189 -2.36 -8.13 17.44
C MET A 189 -3.51 -8.04 16.43
N SER A 190 -4.62 -8.77 16.64
CA SER A 190 -5.81 -8.68 15.77
C SER A 190 -6.55 -7.35 15.92
N SER A 191 -6.61 -6.81 17.15
CA SER A 191 -7.22 -5.49 17.40
C SER A 191 -6.36 -4.35 16.84
N GLN A 192 -5.04 -4.48 16.93
CA GLN A 192 -4.09 -3.56 16.29
C GLN A 192 -4.24 -3.59 14.76
N ALA A 193 -4.30 -4.79 14.16
CA ALA A 193 -4.55 -4.95 12.73
C ALA A 193 -5.84 -4.26 12.26
N ALA A 194 -6.94 -4.41 13.02
CA ALA A 194 -8.20 -3.73 12.71
C ALA A 194 -8.07 -2.20 12.75
N LEU A 195 -7.35 -1.65 13.74
CA LEU A 195 -7.08 -0.21 13.83
C LEU A 195 -6.32 0.33 12.62
N HIS A 196 -5.35 -0.43 12.11
CA HIS A 196 -4.59 -0.02 10.93
C HIS A 196 -5.49 0.13 9.70
N CYS A 197 -6.48 -0.74 9.51
CA CYS A 197 -7.43 -0.65 8.40
C CYS A 197 -8.29 0.64 8.43
N TRP A 198 -8.40 1.31 9.57
CA TRP A 198 -9.15 2.57 9.69
C TRP A 198 -8.27 3.82 9.60
N LEU A 199 -6.99 3.68 9.23
CA LEU A 199 -6.10 4.82 9.01
C LEU A 199 -6.70 5.90 8.07
N PRO A 200 -7.43 5.58 6.99
CA PRO A 200 -8.08 6.60 6.14
C PRO A 200 -9.09 7.50 6.88
N GLN A 201 -9.74 6.99 7.93
CA GLN A 201 -10.69 7.74 8.75
C GLN A 201 -9.95 8.51 9.86
N VAL A 202 -8.89 7.91 10.40
CA VAL A 202 -8.01 8.53 11.40
C VAL A 202 -7.39 9.82 10.85
N ILE A 203 -6.86 9.80 9.63
CA ILE A 203 -6.20 10.99 9.06
C ILE A 203 -7.14 12.19 8.86
N LYS A 204 -8.46 11.97 8.80
CA LYS A 204 -9.47 13.03 8.61
C LYS A 204 -9.87 13.74 9.90
N SER A 205 -9.70 13.10 11.06
CA SER A 205 -10.35 13.53 12.30
C SER A 205 -9.43 13.56 13.53
N VAL A 206 -8.25 12.95 13.46
CA VAL A 206 -7.25 12.94 14.54
C VAL A 206 -6.19 14.01 14.32
N THR A 207 -5.66 14.56 15.41
CA THR A 207 -4.63 15.61 15.32
C THR A 207 -3.34 15.09 14.68
N PRO A 208 -2.60 15.93 13.90
CA PRO A 208 -1.33 15.53 13.30
C PRO A 208 -0.28 15.08 14.34
N ALA A 209 -0.30 15.65 15.55
CA ALA A 209 0.61 15.25 16.62
C ALA A 209 0.37 13.81 17.09
N THR A 210 -0.89 13.42 17.29
CA THR A 210 -1.24 12.04 17.64
C THR A 210 -0.92 11.09 16.50
N LEU A 211 -1.22 11.48 15.26
CA LEU A 211 -0.93 10.67 14.08
C LEU A 211 0.58 10.40 13.94
N LYS A 212 1.41 11.44 14.12
CA LYS A 212 2.87 11.30 14.11
C LYS A 212 3.35 10.29 15.14
N ILE A 213 2.90 10.43 16.40
CA ILE A 213 3.26 9.51 17.48
C ILE A 213 2.82 8.09 17.14
N TYR A 214 1.63 7.91 16.58
CA TYR A 214 1.12 6.60 16.18
C TYR A 214 1.99 5.93 15.10
N LEU A 215 2.35 6.66 14.03
CA LEU A 215 3.19 6.12 12.95
C LEU A 215 4.61 5.78 13.45
N GLU A 216 5.20 6.65 14.27
CA GLU A 216 6.58 6.48 14.76
C GLU A 216 6.71 5.48 15.91
N ARG A 217 5.76 5.46 16.84
CA ARG A 217 5.89 4.71 18.11
C ARG A 217 5.00 3.48 18.19
N SER A 218 3.91 3.42 17.43
CA SER A 218 2.99 2.29 17.44
C SER A 218 3.17 1.40 16.20
N CYS A 219 3.39 1.98 15.01
CA CYS A 219 3.56 1.21 13.77
C CYS A 219 5.02 0.77 13.52
N SER A 220 5.99 1.68 13.69
CA SER A 220 7.40 1.38 13.41
C SER A 220 7.98 0.16 14.15
N PRO A 221 7.66 -0.11 15.43
CA PRO A 221 8.20 -1.27 16.13
C PRO A 221 7.90 -2.60 15.44
N ALA A 222 6.75 -2.75 14.80
CA ALA A 222 6.41 -3.99 14.10
C ALA A 222 7.37 -4.30 12.94
N PHE A 223 7.84 -3.27 12.22
CA PHE A 223 8.84 -3.43 11.17
C PHE A 223 10.23 -3.75 11.73
N THR A 224 10.61 -3.11 12.84
CA THR A 224 11.87 -3.38 13.53
C THR A 224 11.93 -4.79 14.09
N ASP A 225 10.85 -5.26 14.73
CA ASP A 225 10.77 -6.63 15.26
C ASP A 225 10.83 -7.65 14.13
N LEU A 226 10.17 -7.36 13.00
CA LEU A 226 10.23 -8.20 11.81
C LEU A 226 11.66 -8.25 11.27
N SER A 227 12.36 -7.11 11.16
CA SER A 227 13.72 -7.08 10.64
C SER A 227 14.72 -7.82 11.54
N ILE A 228 14.53 -7.75 12.86
CA ILE A 228 15.31 -8.53 13.84
C ILE A 228 15.07 -10.04 13.64
N LEU A 229 13.82 -10.48 13.49
CA LEU A 229 13.50 -11.89 13.28
C LEU A 229 14.13 -12.43 11.99
N PHE A 230 14.06 -11.67 10.90
CA PHE A 230 14.73 -12.03 9.64
C PHE A 230 16.25 -12.11 9.82
N SER A 231 16.85 -11.15 10.53
CA SER A 231 18.31 -11.13 10.79
C SER A 231 18.76 -12.32 11.65
N GLN A 232 17.97 -12.72 12.65
CA GLN A 232 18.25 -13.88 13.49
C GLN A 232 18.12 -15.20 12.72
N ALA A 233 17.14 -15.31 11.82
CA ALA A 233 16.99 -16.46 10.94
C ALA A 233 18.19 -16.63 9.99
N MET A 234 18.85 -15.53 9.61
CA MET A 234 20.10 -15.54 8.84
C MET A 234 21.28 -16.09 9.64
N ALA A 235 21.45 -15.64 10.90
CA ALA A 235 22.53 -16.09 11.76
C ALA A 235 22.44 -17.60 12.09
N ALA A 236 21.22 -18.12 12.28
CA ALA A 236 20.98 -19.54 12.57
C ALA A 236 21.27 -20.46 11.36
N GLY A 237 21.12 -19.96 10.13
CA GLY A 237 21.44 -20.70 8.91
C GLY A 237 22.93 -20.85 8.63
N SER A 238 23.76 -19.95 9.17
CA SER A 238 25.22 -19.94 8.99
C SER A 238 25.98 -20.69 10.09
N SER A 239 25.34 -21.07 11.19
CA SER A 239 26.01 -21.66 12.35
C SER A 239 25.76 -23.16 12.49
N HIS A 240 26.39 -23.97 11.63
CA HIS A 240 26.81 -25.32 12.05
C HIS A 240 28.08 -25.16 12.89
N GLY A 241 27.92 -24.75 14.16
CA GLY A 241 29.01 -24.72 15.14
C GLY A 241 29.28 -23.37 15.80
N ARG A 242 28.38 -22.93 16.70
CA ARG A 242 28.70 -22.29 17.99
C ARG A 242 27.40 -21.85 18.65
N LYS A 243 26.81 -22.75 19.42
CA LYS A 243 25.93 -22.36 20.53
C LYS A 243 26.87 -21.89 21.63
N ASP A 244 26.84 -20.61 21.95
CA ASP A 244 26.85 -20.08 23.30
C ASP A 244 26.93 -18.55 23.25
N GLN A 245 26.10 -17.92 24.10
CA GLN A 245 26.09 -16.49 24.48
C GLN A 245 25.38 -15.51 23.54
N ALA A 246 24.09 -15.27 23.82
CA ALA A 246 23.59 -13.97 24.30
C ALA A 246 22.04 -13.97 24.33
N VAL A 247 21.45 -14.49 25.41
CA VAL A 247 20.08 -14.15 25.82
C VAL A 247 20.16 -13.77 27.29
N ALA A 248 20.23 -12.47 27.56
CA ALA A 248 20.17 -11.92 28.90
C ALA A 248 19.22 -10.72 28.91
N SER A 249 17.92 -11.02 28.89
CA SER A 249 16.88 -10.17 29.48
C SER A 249 15.54 -10.88 29.35
N SER A 250 15.22 -11.71 30.36
CA SER A 250 13.87 -12.11 30.81
C SER A 250 13.90 -13.53 31.38
N GLU A 251 14.36 -13.68 32.62
CA GLU A 251 14.10 -14.88 33.42
C GLU A 251 12.64 -14.89 33.89
N CYS A 252 11.80 -15.65 33.19
CA CYS A 252 10.74 -16.43 33.83
C CYS A 252 10.21 -17.49 32.85
N TYR A 253 9.85 -18.66 33.37
CA TYR A 253 9.36 -19.88 32.69
C TYR A 253 10.42 -20.90 32.23
N SER A 254 10.61 -21.84 33.16
CA SER A 254 11.27 -23.13 33.04
C SER A 254 10.73 -24.02 31.91
N LYS A 255 11.65 -24.73 31.25
CA LYS A 255 11.47 -26.01 30.53
C LYS A 255 10.15 -26.19 29.76
N VAL A 256 9.98 -25.41 28.71
CA VAL A 256 9.07 -25.76 27.61
C VAL A 256 9.93 -26.33 26.47
N ASN A 257 9.55 -27.52 25.98
CA ASN A 257 10.18 -28.27 24.88
C ASN A 257 10.65 -27.35 23.75
N ALA A 258 11.84 -27.58 23.21
CA ALA A 258 12.40 -26.79 22.11
C ALA A 258 11.44 -26.70 20.90
N GLU A 259 10.70 -27.78 20.60
CA GLU A 259 9.67 -27.83 19.55
C GLU A 259 8.46 -26.92 19.83
N SER A 260 8.06 -26.75 21.09
CA SER A 260 6.98 -25.81 21.45
C SER A 260 7.46 -24.36 21.32
N LYS A 261 8.73 -24.08 21.65
CA LYS A 261 9.33 -22.74 21.46
C LYS A 261 9.44 -22.36 19.99
N GLU A 262 9.88 -23.27 19.12
CA GLU A 262 9.95 -23.03 17.67
C GLU A 262 8.56 -22.78 17.07
N ASN A 263 7.55 -23.54 17.48
CA ASN A 263 6.16 -23.32 17.06
C ASN A 263 5.61 -21.97 17.52
N HIS A 264 5.93 -21.54 18.74
CA HIS A 264 5.53 -20.22 19.25
C HIS A 264 6.22 -19.06 18.49
N ILE A 265 7.50 -19.20 18.14
CA ILE A 265 8.23 -18.20 17.35
C ILE A 265 7.64 -18.11 15.94
N ALA A 266 7.37 -19.25 15.28
CA ALA A 266 6.76 -19.27 13.96
C ALA A 266 5.34 -18.69 13.95
N GLN A 267 4.57 -18.93 15.01
CA GLN A 267 3.25 -18.33 15.18
C GLN A 267 3.34 -16.81 15.41
N TYR A 268 4.29 -16.35 16.23
CA TYR A 268 4.53 -14.93 16.46
C TYR A 268 4.94 -14.23 15.17
N GLU A 269 5.87 -14.81 14.40
CA GLU A 269 6.31 -14.28 13.10
C GLU A 269 5.14 -14.12 12.12
N ARG A 270 4.23 -15.10 12.05
CA ARG A 270 3.01 -15.02 11.21
C ARG A 270 2.08 -13.89 11.66
N SER A 271 1.85 -13.77 12.96
CA SER A 271 1.00 -12.71 13.51
C SER A 271 1.61 -11.32 13.26
N LEU A 272 2.92 -11.19 13.44
CA LEU A 272 3.64 -9.95 13.19
C LEU A 272 3.61 -9.56 11.71
N HIS A 273 3.82 -10.53 10.82
CA HIS A 273 3.67 -10.33 9.36
C HIS A 273 2.28 -9.81 9.01
N HIS A 274 1.22 -10.39 9.59
CA HIS A 274 -0.14 -9.92 9.39
C HIS A 274 -0.36 -8.47 9.87
N VAL A 275 0.23 -8.07 11.00
CA VAL A 275 0.17 -6.70 11.50
C VAL A 275 0.87 -5.73 10.54
N VAL A 276 2.08 -6.06 10.08
CA VAL A 276 2.82 -5.23 9.11
C VAL A 276 2.03 -5.09 7.80
N MET A 277 1.45 -6.17 7.28
CA MET A 277 0.58 -6.11 6.09
C MET A 277 -0.65 -5.21 6.32
N SER A 278 -1.23 -5.23 7.52
CA SER A 278 -2.37 -4.37 7.87
C SER A 278 -1.96 -2.89 7.95
N ILE A 279 -0.75 -2.59 8.46
CA ILE A 279 -0.18 -1.24 8.45
C ILE A 279 -0.04 -0.73 7.02
N LEU A 280 0.58 -1.53 6.14
CA LEU A 280 0.81 -1.13 4.74
C LEU A 280 -0.52 -0.97 3.98
N ALA A 281 -1.50 -1.86 4.20
CA ALA A 281 -2.83 -1.72 3.61
C ALA A 281 -3.54 -0.44 4.06
N GLY A 282 -3.52 -0.16 5.37
CA GLY A 282 -4.09 1.08 5.92
C GLY A 282 -3.38 2.33 5.40
N LEU A 283 -2.06 2.28 5.25
CA LEU A 283 -1.25 3.38 4.73
C LEU A 283 -1.54 3.66 3.26
N ARG A 284 -1.64 2.62 2.42
CA ARG A 284 -2.09 2.73 1.03
C ARG A 284 -3.43 3.42 0.95
N ASP A 285 -4.41 2.95 1.73
CA ASP A 285 -5.77 3.51 1.69
C ASP A 285 -5.80 4.95 2.21
N ALA A 286 -4.92 5.30 3.16
CA ALA A 286 -4.80 6.66 3.68
C ALA A 286 -4.14 7.62 2.67
N LEU A 287 -3.13 7.15 1.92
CA LEU A 287 -2.51 7.91 0.83
C LEU A 287 -3.46 8.13 -0.33
N ALA A 288 -4.41 7.23 -0.55
CA ALA A 288 -5.43 7.33 -1.59
C ALA A 288 -6.63 8.22 -1.22
N VAL A 289 -6.66 8.80 -0.01
CA VAL A 289 -7.72 9.74 0.38
C VAL A 289 -7.58 11.04 -0.40
N ASP A 290 -8.70 11.55 -0.92
CA ASP A 290 -8.74 12.82 -1.62
C ASP A 290 -8.51 14.02 -0.67
N ASP A 291 -7.62 14.92 -1.08
CA ASP A 291 -7.33 16.23 -0.44
C ASP A 291 -7.11 16.21 1.08
N PRO A 292 -6.19 15.37 1.62
CA PRO A 292 -5.84 15.42 3.04
C PRO A 292 -5.05 16.71 3.36
N PRO A 293 -5.12 17.21 4.61
CA PRO A 293 -4.34 18.38 5.01
C PRO A 293 -2.85 18.19 4.74
N HIS A 294 -2.17 19.20 4.18
CA HIS A 294 -0.76 19.07 3.76
C HIS A 294 0.16 18.53 4.88
N SER A 295 -0.02 18.97 6.13
CA SER A 295 0.75 18.46 7.28
C SER A 295 0.56 16.96 7.52
N VAL A 296 -0.62 16.42 7.22
CA VAL A 296 -0.94 15.00 7.33
C VAL A 296 -0.31 14.24 6.17
N THR A 297 -0.42 14.76 4.95
CA THR A 297 0.22 14.18 3.75
C THR A 297 1.72 14.00 3.94
N MET A 298 2.42 15.03 4.44
CA MET A 298 3.86 14.95 4.70
C MET A 298 4.22 13.89 5.76
N LEU A 299 3.38 13.70 6.78
CA LEU A 299 3.57 12.64 7.77
C LEU A 299 3.38 11.24 7.16
N LEU A 300 2.46 11.07 6.22
CA LEU A 300 2.28 9.81 5.50
C LEU A 300 3.49 9.51 4.62
N TYR A 301 4.02 10.49 3.90
CA TYR A 301 5.25 10.34 3.11
C TYR A 301 6.46 9.99 3.97
N GLU A 302 6.66 10.68 5.09
CA GLU A 302 7.71 10.37 6.06
C GLU A 302 7.56 8.93 6.60
N ALA A 303 6.34 8.48 6.88
CA ALA A 303 6.07 7.13 7.33
C ALA A 303 6.37 6.07 6.27
N VAL A 304 5.96 6.27 5.01
CA VAL A 304 6.29 5.36 3.90
C VAL A 304 7.80 5.21 3.77
N GLY A 305 8.54 6.34 3.73
CA GLY A 305 9.99 6.33 3.65
C GLY A 305 10.64 5.60 4.83
N ARG A 306 10.17 5.86 6.06
CA ARG A 306 10.65 5.17 7.26
C ARG A 306 10.40 3.67 7.20
N PHE A 307 9.20 3.23 6.80
CA PHE A 307 8.88 1.81 6.70
C PHE A 307 9.66 1.11 5.58
N TYR A 308 9.94 1.81 4.48
CA TYR A 308 10.84 1.32 3.43
C TYR A 308 12.26 1.06 3.94
N GLN A 309 12.77 1.94 4.80
CA GLN A 309 14.11 1.78 5.39
C GLN A 309 14.15 0.70 6.48
N LEU A 310 13.06 0.50 7.23
CA LEU A 310 12.97 -0.52 8.28
C LEU A 310 12.70 -1.93 7.76
N LEU A 311 12.29 -2.07 6.49
CA LEU A 311 12.02 -3.38 5.90
C LEU A 311 13.32 -4.21 5.87
N PRO A 312 13.29 -5.48 6.30
CA PRO A 312 14.49 -6.32 6.33
C PRO A 312 15.18 -6.37 4.97
N LEU A 313 16.49 -6.16 4.98
CA LEU A 313 17.35 -6.35 3.80
C LEU A 313 17.42 -7.86 3.53
N GLY A 314 16.49 -8.37 2.72
CA GLY A 314 16.35 -9.80 2.46
C GLY A 314 17.65 -10.40 1.92
N ALA A 315 18.11 -11.50 2.51
CA ALA A 315 19.18 -12.28 1.90
C ALA A 315 18.69 -12.95 0.62
N THR A 316 19.53 -12.90 -0.39
CA THR A 316 19.36 -13.52 -1.72
C THR A 316 19.00 -15.00 -1.66
N GLU A 317 19.32 -15.70 -0.57
CA GLU A 317 19.10 -17.14 -0.42
C GLU A 317 17.67 -17.53 0.02
N LYS A 318 16.86 -16.61 0.56
CA LYS A 318 15.50 -16.92 1.03
C LYS A 318 14.49 -15.86 0.57
N PHE A 319 14.25 -15.82 -0.74
CA PHE A 319 13.11 -15.15 -1.34
C PHE A 319 11.79 -15.82 -0.90
N THR A 320 11.35 -15.53 0.34
CA THR A 320 10.13 -16.12 0.89
C THR A 320 8.89 -15.40 0.39
N ASN A 321 7.82 -16.14 0.12
CA ASN A 321 6.52 -15.62 -0.33
C ASN A 321 6.02 -14.44 0.52
N ARG A 322 6.30 -14.50 1.83
CA ARG A 322 5.95 -13.46 2.81
C ARG A 322 6.67 -12.14 2.54
N TYR A 323 7.96 -12.19 2.19
CA TYR A 323 8.74 -10.98 1.89
C TYR A 323 8.29 -10.33 0.58
N VAL A 324 7.96 -11.12 -0.43
CA VAL A 324 7.38 -10.62 -1.70
C VAL A 324 6.07 -9.89 -1.47
N ALA A 325 5.17 -10.46 -0.67
CA ALA A 325 3.90 -9.82 -0.33
C ALA A 325 4.10 -8.46 0.36
N LEU A 326 5.12 -8.34 1.22
CA LEU A 326 5.48 -7.06 1.86
C LEU A 326 5.99 -6.05 0.83
N LEU A 327 6.90 -6.46 -0.06
CA LEU A 327 7.41 -5.59 -1.11
C LEU A 327 6.30 -5.14 -2.05
N GLN A 328 5.35 -6.02 -2.41
CA GLN A 328 4.21 -5.67 -3.24
C GLN A 328 3.26 -4.69 -2.54
N ALA A 329 2.95 -4.90 -1.26
CA ALA A 329 2.13 -3.97 -0.48
C ALA A 329 2.80 -2.60 -0.34
N LEU A 330 4.12 -2.57 -0.16
CA LEU A 330 4.90 -1.35 -0.08
C LEU A 330 5.01 -0.63 -1.42
N ALA A 331 5.16 -1.36 -2.53
CA ALA A 331 5.15 -0.79 -3.87
C ALA A 331 3.81 -0.12 -4.19
N LYS A 332 2.68 -0.72 -3.77
CA LYS A 332 1.35 -0.10 -3.86
C LYS A 332 1.25 1.22 -3.05
N CYS A 333 1.98 1.36 -1.95
CA CYS A 333 2.06 2.62 -1.20
C CYS A 333 2.91 3.66 -1.93
N LEU A 334 4.10 3.25 -2.41
CA LEU A 334 5.05 4.13 -3.13
C LEU A 334 4.47 4.64 -4.44
N ALA A 335 3.59 3.88 -5.10
CA ALA A 335 2.86 4.30 -6.29
C ALA A 335 1.91 5.50 -6.07
N LEU A 336 1.58 5.83 -4.81
CA LEU A 336 0.73 6.97 -4.44
C LEU A 336 1.53 8.18 -3.96
N VAL A 337 2.86 8.09 -4.01
CA VAL A 337 3.78 9.14 -3.56
C VAL A 337 4.28 9.93 -4.79
N PRO A 338 4.43 11.26 -4.70
CA PRO A 338 5.00 12.09 -5.77
C PRO A 338 6.44 11.68 -6.11
N ASP A 339 6.84 11.90 -7.36
CA ASP A 339 8.14 11.47 -7.89
C ASP A 339 9.33 12.05 -7.10
N ASP A 340 9.27 13.31 -6.66
CA ASP A 340 10.34 13.95 -5.90
C ASP A 340 10.55 13.31 -4.52
N VAL A 341 9.45 12.90 -3.88
CA VAL A 341 9.49 12.19 -2.60
C VAL A 341 9.93 10.75 -2.81
N LEU A 342 9.46 10.09 -3.88
CA LEU A 342 9.88 8.75 -4.25
C LEU A 342 11.40 8.68 -4.46
N ASP A 343 11.96 9.61 -5.23
CA ASP A 343 13.40 9.72 -5.47
C ASP A 343 14.17 9.90 -4.16
N SER A 344 13.67 10.74 -3.24
CA SER A 344 14.26 10.91 -1.92
C SER A 344 14.22 9.64 -1.06
N ILE A 345 13.19 8.79 -1.20
CA ILE A 345 13.10 7.54 -0.45
C ILE A 345 14.08 6.50 -1.00
N LEU A 346 14.23 6.45 -2.32
CA LEU A 346 15.04 5.45 -3.03
C LEU A 346 16.51 5.86 -3.21
N VAL A 347 16.90 7.06 -2.77
CA VAL A 347 18.26 7.61 -2.92
C VAL A 347 19.36 6.69 -2.35
N SER A 348 19.04 5.91 -1.32
CA SER A 348 19.98 4.99 -0.66
C SER A 348 20.09 3.63 -1.33
N ASP A 349 19.24 3.34 -2.31
CA ASP A 349 19.28 2.05 -3.00
C ASP A 349 20.55 1.91 -3.82
N PHE A 350 21.06 0.69 -3.90
CA PHE A 350 22.21 0.31 -4.71
C PHE A 350 23.54 0.98 -4.33
N ILE A 351 23.61 1.62 -3.16
CA ILE A 351 24.91 1.94 -2.53
C ILE A 351 25.70 0.65 -2.28
N ASP A 352 25.00 -0.44 -1.99
CA ASP A 352 25.55 -1.78 -1.77
C ASP A 352 24.61 -2.87 -2.30
N ALA A 353 25.10 -4.12 -2.36
CA ALA A 353 24.31 -5.26 -2.83
C ALA A 353 23.18 -5.66 -1.84
N THR A 354 23.19 -5.17 -0.60
CA THR A 354 22.18 -5.58 0.41
C THR A 354 20.79 -5.04 0.10
N THR A 355 20.72 -3.86 -0.54
CA THR A 355 19.47 -3.22 -0.96
C THR A 355 18.99 -3.69 -2.34
N GLN A 356 19.80 -4.48 -3.07
CA GLN A 356 19.52 -4.92 -4.43
C GLN A 356 18.10 -5.47 -4.58
N LEU A 357 17.71 -6.40 -3.70
CA LEU A 357 16.45 -7.13 -3.83
C LEU A 357 15.23 -6.19 -3.75
N LYS A 358 15.18 -5.39 -2.67
CA LYS A 358 14.07 -4.46 -2.46
C LYS A 358 14.05 -3.38 -3.54
N GLY A 359 15.20 -2.77 -3.84
CA GLY A 359 15.30 -1.68 -4.82
C GLY A 359 14.94 -2.12 -6.24
N SER A 360 15.40 -3.31 -6.65
CA SER A 360 15.11 -3.88 -7.98
C SER A 360 13.64 -4.26 -8.10
N PHE A 361 13.06 -4.88 -7.06
CA PHE A 361 11.65 -5.29 -7.08
C PHE A 361 10.72 -4.09 -7.12
N ILE A 362 10.94 -3.06 -6.27
CA ILE A 362 10.10 -1.87 -6.24
C ILE A 362 10.12 -1.14 -7.59
N ARG A 363 11.31 -0.91 -8.18
CA ARG A 363 11.43 -0.29 -9.50
C ARG A 363 10.70 -1.10 -10.57
N SER A 364 10.93 -2.41 -10.60
CA SER A 364 10.27 -3.34 -11.53
C SER A 364 8.75 -3.30 -11.40
N HIS A 365 8.22 -3.24 -10.17
CA HIS A 365 6.78 -3.17 -9.92
C HIS A 365 6.17 -1.83 -10.36
N LEU A 366 6.84 -0.71 -10.07
CA LEU A 366 6.36 0.62 -10.44
C LEU A 366 6.33 0.81 -11.96
N VAL A 367 7.34 0.30 -12.68
CA VAL A 367 7.36 0.32 -14.15
C VAL A 367 6.29 -0.62 -14.73
N ALA A 368 6.21 -1.86 -14.26
CA ALA A 368 5.22 -2.82 -14.76
C ALA A 368 3.76 -2.40 -14.47
N SER A 369 3.52 -1.64 -13.40
CA SER A 369 2.19 -1.11 -13.06
C SER A 369 1.81 0.16 -13.84
N GLY A 370 2.74 0.72 -14.62
CA GLY A 370 2.57 1.93 -15.44
C GLY A 370 2.74 3.24 -14.67
N GLN A 371 3.31 3.21 -13.45
CA GLN A 371 3.47 4.40 -12.60
C GLN A 371 4.79 5.14 -12.83
N GLN A 372 5.79 4.46 -13.39
CA GLN A 372 7.11 5.01 -13.69
C GLN A 372 7.54 4.64 -15.12
N PRO A 373 8.33 5.49 -15.80
CA PRO A 373 8.82 5.19 -17.15
C PRO A 373 9.84 4.05 -17.12
N ILE A 374 10.02 3.35 -18.25
CA ILE A 374 10.99 2.25 -18.38
C ILE A 374 12.44 2.67 -18.04
N ALA A 375 12.78 3.94 -18.26
CA ALA A 375 14.08 4.52 -17.89
C ALA A 375 14.38 4.44 -16.38
N PHE A 376 13.36 4.27 -15.52
CA PHE A 376 13.52 4.07 -14.09
C PHE A 376 14.30 2.79 -13.74
N LEU A 377 14.36 1.82 -14.68
CA LEU A 377 15.16 0.60 -14.54
C LEU A 377 16.66 0.82 -14.77
N ASN A 378 17.07 1.95 -15.37
CA ASN A 378 18.48 2.20 -15.71
C ASN A 378 19.38 2.17 -14.48
N LEU A 379 18.93 2.68 -13.34
CA LEU A 379 19.70 2.63 -12.08
C LEU A 379 19.99 1.19 -11.62
N MET A 380 19.05 0.26 -11.83
CA MET A 380 19.24 -1.16 -11.51
C MET A 380 20.25 -1.80 -12.48
N ILE A 381 20.22 -1.41 -13.75
CA ILE A 381 21.16 -1.87 -14.78
C ILE A 381 22.57 -1.34 -14.48
N ASP A 382 22.70 -0.06 -14.14
CA ASP A 382 23.98 0.57 -13.77
C ASP A 382 24.58 -0.05 -12.50
N ALA A 383 23.74 -0.32 -11.51
CA ALA A 383 24.16 -0.99 -10.28
C ALA A 383 24.70 -2.40 -10.57
N ALA A 384 24.12 -3.11 -11.55
CA ALA A 384 24.57 -4.44 -11.94
C ALA A 384 26.01 -4.47 -12.50
N PHE A 385 26.53 -3.32 -12.96
CA PHE A 385 27.90 -3.19 -13.46
C PHE A 385 28.86 -2.53 -12.47
N ASN A 386 28.37 -1.81 -11.46
CA ASN A 386 29.20 -1.00 -10.56
C ASN A 386 29.24 -1.51 -9.12
N VAL A 387 28.28 -2.31 -8.68
CA VAL A 387 28.17 -2.75 -7.28
C VAL A 387 28.79 -4.14 -7.10
N PRO A 388 29.80 -4.32 -6.23
CA PRO A 388 30.38 -5.63 -5.95
C PRO A 388 29.39 -6.51 -5.17
N GLY A 389 29.40 -7.82 -5.44
CA GLY A 389 28.51 -8.78 -4.78
C GLY A 389 27.07 -8.76 -5.29
N TRP A 390 26.82 -8.09 -6.41
CA TRP A 390 25.51 -8.04 -7.06
C TRP A 390 25.07 -9.42 -7.57
N ASN A 391 23.86 -9.83 -7.24
CA ASN A 391 23.28 -11.07 -7.74
C ASN A 391 22.72 -10.84 -9.15
N HIS A 392 23.51 -11.16 -10.16
CA HIS A 392 23.19 -10.84 -11.54
C HIS A 392 21.96 -11.60 -12.07
N SER A 393 21.84 -12.90 -11.73
CA SER A 393 20.69 -13.73 -12.13
C SER A 393 19.38 -13.18 -11.57
N LEU A 394 19.38 -12.66 -10.34
CA LEU A 394 18.21 -12.03 -9.74
C LEU A 394 17.82 -10.74 -10.46
N ALA A 395 18.79 -9.88 -10.79
CA ALA A 395 18.54 -8.63 -11.50
C ALA A 395 17.95 -8.90 -12.90
N ILE A 396 18.52 -9.86 -13.63
CA ILE A 396 18.01 -10.29 -14.94
C ILE A 396 16.60 -10.84 -14.83
N CYS A 397 16.33 -11.69 -13.82
CA CYS A 397 15.01 -12.26 -13.60
C CYS A 397 13.96 -11.17 -13.38
N LEU A 398 14.22 -10.20 -12.49
CA LEU A 398 13.30 -9.10 -12.20
C LEU A 398 13.12 -8.17 -13.42
N LEU A 399 14.21 -7.86 -14.13
CA LEU A 399 14.19 -7.06 -15.35
C LEU A 399 13.33 -7.73 -16.43
N ALA A 400 13.63 -8.98 -16.77
CA ALA A 400 12.91 -9.73 -17.80
C ALA A 400 11.43 -9.92 -17.43
N THR A 401 11.14 -10.19 -16.16
CA THR A 401 9.75 -10.32 -15.68
C THR A 401 9.00 -8.99 -15.78
N CYS A 402 9.64 -7.87 -15.42
CA CYS A 402 9.07 -6.52 -15.57
C CYS A 402 8.72 -6.22 -17.03
N LEU A 403 9.69 -6.41 -17.94
CA LEU A 403 9.52 -6.13 -19.37
C LEU A 403 8.46 -7.04 -20.00
N ALA A 404 8.36 -8.29 -19.56
CA ALA A 404 7.33 -9.22 -20.03
C ALA A 404 5.92 -8.82 -19.57
N SER A 405 5.79 -8.08 -18.46
CA SER A 405 4.51 -7.59 -17.94
C SER A 405 4.03 -6.29 -18.59
N LEU A 406 4.84 -5.63 -19.41
CA LEU A 406 4.45 -4.38 -20.09
C LEU A 406 3.39 -4.62 -21.18
N PRO A 407 2.41 -3.72 -21.35
CA PRO A 407 1.40 -3.83 -22.39
C PRO A 407 2.05 -3.78 -23.78
N ARG A 408 1.78 -4.80 -24.61
CA ARG A 408 2.37 -4.95 -25.96
C ARG A 408 1.49 -4.38 -27.09
N VAL A 409 0.35 -3.76 -26.75
CA VAL A 409 -0.76 -3.55 -27.71
C VAL A 409 -0.82 -2.11 -28.26
N ASP A 410 -0.19 -1.13 -27.60
CA ASP A 410 -0.25 0.27 -28.02
C ASP A 410 1.00 0.71 -28.80
N SER A 411 0.79 1.31 -29.99
CA SER A 411 1.87 1.68 -30.90
C SER A 411 2.83 2.73 -30.32
N ALA A 412 2.34 3.63 -29.47
CA ALA A 412 3.16 4.67 -28.83
C ALA A 412 4.08 4.10 -27.74
N ASP A 413 3.60 3.12 -26.96
CA ASP A 413 4.40 2.47 -25.92
C ASP A 413 5.46 1.57 -26.53
N GLN A 414 5.16 0.95 -27.67
CA GLN A 414 6.13 0.19 -28.46
C GLN A 414 7.27 1.10 -28.96
N ASP A 415 6.97 2.31 -29.43
CA ASP A 415 7.98 3.28 -29.88
C ASP A 415 8.87 3.77 -28.73
N ASN A 416 8.29 4.01 -27.55
CA ASN A 416 9.07 4.39 -26.35
C ASN A 416 10.00 3.25 -25.89
N CYS A 417 9.53 2.00 -25.94
CA CYS A 417 10.35 0.85 -25.58
C CYS A 417 11.46 0.59 -26.60
N LEU A 418 11.17 0.80 -27.89
CA LEU A 418 12.14 0.78 -28.99
C LEU A 418 13.22 1.84 -28.78
N GLN A 419 12.83 3.07 -28.45
CA GLN A 419 13.77 4.15 -28.16
C GLN A 419 14.66 3.79 -26.96
N TRP A 420 14.06 3.35 -25.85
CA TRP A 420 14.81 2.90 -24.67
C TRP A 420 15.78 1.76 -24.99
N LEU A 421 15.39 0.80 -25.84
CA LEU A 421 16.30 -0.26 -26.29
C LEU A 421 17.51 0.31 -27.05
N THR A 422 17.31 1.30 -27.91
CA THR A 422 18.45 1.93 -28.62
C THR A 422 19.37 2.69 -27.68
N GLU A 423 18.82 3.35 -26.65
CA GLU A 423 19.59 4.03 -25.61
C GLU A 423 20.38 3.01 -24.76
N LEU A 424 19.77 1.89 -24.39
CA LEU A 424 20.41 0.81 -23.67
C LEU A 424 21.59 0.21 -24.44
N LEU A 425 21.42 -0.04 -25.74
CA LEU A 425 22.52 -0.52 -26.60
C LEU A 425 23.66 0.50 -26.65
N GLY A 426 23.35 1.79 -26.81
CA GLY A 426 24.37 2.85 -26.79
C GLY A 426 25.12 2.94 -25.46
N HIS A 427 24.39 2.82 -24.35
CA HIS A 427 24.95 2.85 -22.99
C HIS A 427 25.88 1.67 -22.74
N THR A 428 25.41 0.44 -23.02
CA THR A 428 26.20 -0.77 -22.85
C THR A 428 27.44 -0.81 -23.75
N SER A 429 27.36 -0.29 -24.98
CA SER A 429 28.55 -0.07 -25.85
C SER A 429 29.54 0.92 -25.24
N SER A 430 29.06 2.00 -24.62
CA SER A 430 29.91 3.02 -23.99
C SER A 430 30.65 2.45 -22.78
N ILE A 431 30.01 1.56 -22.00
CA ILE A 431 30.64 0.83 -20.91
C ILE A 431 31.69 -0.15 -21.44
N ALA A 432 31.35 -0.96 -22.45
CA ALA A 432 32.28 -1.95 -23.01
C ALA A 432 33.57 -1.31 -23.57
N THR A 433 33.41 -0.18 -24.28
CA THR A 433 34.53 0.58 -24.85
C THR A 433 35.35 1.35 -23.81
N GLY A 434 34.86 1.48 -22.57
CA GLY A 434 35.48 2.27 -21.51
C GLY A 434 35.28 3.78 -21.66
N ALA A 435 34.39 4.22 -22.57
CA ALA A 435 33.99 5.62 -22.68
C ALA A 435 33.19 6.08 -21.44
N TRP A 436 32.49 5.14 -20.80
CA TRP A 436 31.84 5.35 -19.51
C TRP A 436 32.70 4.76 -18.38
N PRO A 437 33.09 5.55 -17.36
CA PRO A 437 33.93 5.04 -16.27
C PRO A 437 33.15 4.09 -15.36
N LEU A 438 33.76 2.96 -15.03
CA LEU A 438 33.27 2.03 -14.00
C LEU A 438 33.82 2.42 -12.63
N ALA A 439 33.08 2.08 -11.57
CA ALA A 439 33.56 2.27 -10.20
C ALA A 439 34.86 1.49 -9.95
N GLU A 440 35.83 2.07 -9.24
CA GLU A 440 37.10 1.42 -8.90
C GLU A 440 36.92 0.14 -8.07
N SER A 441 35.80 0.04 -7.35
CA SER A 441 35.38 -1.12 -6.56
C SER A 441 34.49 -2.12 -7.34
N GLY A 442 34.29 -1.88 -8.63
CA GLY A 442 33.41 -2.69 -9.48
C GLY A 442 33.99 -4.07 -9.83
N PRO A 443 33.16 -4.97 -10.39
CA PRO A 443 33.61 -6.25 -10.93
C PRO A 443 34.66 -6.08 -12.04
N PRO A 444 35.48 -7.12 -12.31
CA PRO A 444 36.50 -7.06 -13.34
C PRO A 444 35.87 -6.96 -14.75
N LYS A 445 36.63 -6.43 -15.70
CA LYS A 445 36.10 -6.00 -17.01
C LYS A 445 35.53 -7.16 -17.85
N ASP A 446 36.08 -8.36 -17.72
CA ASP A 446 35.57 -9.60 -18.28
C ASP A 446 34.17 -9.96 -17.75
N GLU A 447 33.99 -9.94 -16.43
CA GLU A 447 32.68 -10.14 -15.80
C GLU A 447 31.68 -9.06 -16.25
N VAL A 448 32.09 -7.79 -16.30
CA VAL A 448 31.22 -6.69 -16.79
C VAL A 448 30.75 -6.95 -18.22
N ILE A 449 31.63 -7.41 -19.11
CA ILE A 449 31.24 -7.71 -20.50
C ILE A 449 30.23 -8.86 -20.56
N HIS A 450 30.46 -9.93 -19.80
CA HIS A 450 29.52 -11.04 -19.70
C HIS A 450 28.14 -10.59 -19.19
N HIS A 451 28.13 -9.72 -18.19
CA HIS A 451 26.93 -9.09 -17.64
C HIS A 451 26.20 -8.21 -18.66
N LEU A 452 26.92 -7.39 -19.44
CA LEU A 452 26.35 -6.59 -20.52
C LEU A 452 25.64 -7.49 -21.56
N ILE A 453 26.29 -8.58 -21.95
CA ILE A 453 25.71 -9.57 -22.88
C ILE A 453 24.45 -10.19 -22.28
N SER A 454 24.49 -10.59 -21.01
CA SER A 454 23.37 -11.23 -20.33
C SER A 454 22.15 -10.32 -20.22
N VAL A 455 22.34 -9.04 -19.87
CA VAL A 455 21.26 -8.04 -19.82
C VAL A 455 20.63 -7.84 -21.20
N VAL A 456 21.44 -7.60 -22.23
CA VAL A 456 20.94 -7.36 -23.59
C VAL A 456 20.22 -8.59 -24.15
N THR A 457 20.75 -9.79 -23.88
CA THR A 457 20.12 -11.05 -24.27
C THR A 457 18.75 -11.23 -23.62
N ALA A 458 18.63 -10.96 -22.31
CA ALA A 458 17.37 -11.02 -21.59
C ALA A 458 16.31 -10.09 -22.21
N VAL A 459 16.73 -8.85 -22.53
CA VAL A 459 15.86 -7.86 -23.17
C VAL A 459 15.43 -8.34 -24.56
N PHE A 460 16.36 -8.77 -25.41
CA PHE A 460 16.02 -9.29 -26.75
C PHE A 460 15.06 -10.47 -26.69
N LEU A 461 15.26 -11.40 -25.76
CA LEU A 461 14.40 -12.57 -25.59
C LEU A 461 12.95 -12.15 -25.28
N VAL A 462 12.77 -11.20 -24.35
CA VAL A 462 11.44 -10.69 -24.00
C VAL A 462 10.80 -9.96 -25.18
N PHE A 463 11.53 -9.09 -25.87
CA PHE A 463 10.99 -8.29 -26.97
C PHE A 463 10.69 -9.10 -28.24
N THR A 464 11.41 -10.19 -28.47
CA THR A 464 11.23 -11.03 -29.66
C THR A 464 10.19 -12.13 -29.49
N SER A 465 10.00 -12.63 -28.26
CA SER A 465 9.00 -13.65 -27.93
C SER A 465 7.60 -13.28 -28.43
N LEU A 466 6.95 -14.21 -29.13
CA LEU A 466 5.63 -14.01 -29.70
C LEU A 466 4.52 -14.23 -28.66
N ASP A 467 4.69 -15.25 -27.81
CA ASP A 467 3.71 -15.63 -26.78
C ASP A 467 4.34 -15.69 -25.38
N HIS A 468 3.53 -15.45 -24.34
CA HIS A 468 3.96 -15.60 -22.95
C HIS A 468 4.41 -17.04 -22.62
N ASP A 469 3.89 -18.04 -23.35
CA ASP A 469 4.25 -19.45 -23.18
C ASP A 469 5.73 -19.71 -23.53
N ASP A 470 6.29 -19.03 -24.52
CA ASP A 470 7.73 -19.16 -24.88
C ASP A 470 8.64 -18.62 -23.76
N LEU A 471 8.19 -17.58 -23.05
CA LEU A 471 8.93 -16.99 -21.92
C LEU A 471 8.84 -17.85 -20.65
N THR A 472 7.77 -18.63 -20.49
CA THR A 472 7.67 -19.59 -19.38
C THR A 472 8.68 -20.73 -19.49
N ILE A 473 9.14 -21.06 -20.71
CA ILE A 473 10.21 -22.05 -20.95
C ILE A 473 11.54 -21.60 -20.32
N PHE A 474 11.78 -20.28 -20.29
CA PHE A 474 12.94 -19.66 -19.63
C PHE A 474 12.69 -19.34 -18.15
N GLY A 475 11.57 -19.79 -17.59
CA GLY A 475 11.24 -19.58 -16.19
C GLY A 475 10.78 -18.15 -15.86
N LEU A 476 10.22 -17.40 -16.80
CA LEU A 476 9.70 -16.07 -16.52
C LEU A 476 8.21 -16.14 -16.17
N ASP A 477 7.86 -15.81 -14.92
CA ASP A 477 6.47 -15.71 -14.46
C ASP A 477 5.99 -14.25 -14.45
N PHE A 478 5.36 -13.86 -15.56
CA PHE A 478 4.77 -12.53 -15.76
C PHE A 478 3.65 -12.21 -14.75
N LYS A 479 3.13 -13.19 -13.99
CA LYS A 479 2.09 -12.96 -12.97
C LYS A 479 2.60 -12.27 -11.71
N LEU A 480 3.93 -12.14 -11.55
CA LEU A 480 4.53 -11.46 -10.40
C LEU A 480 4.12 -9.98 -10.30
N PHE A 481 3.97 -9.31 -11.46
CA PHE A 481 3.64 -7.88 -11.53
C PHE A 481 2.27 -7.57 -12.16
N MET A 482 1.57 -8.56 -12.71
CA MET A 482 0.25 -8.36 -13.31
C MET A 482 -0.82 -7.98 -12.29
N LYS A 483 -1.66 -7.00 -12.63
CA LYS A 483 -2.87 -6.64 -11.87
C LYS A 483 -3.84 -7.81 -11.92
N THR A 484 -4.07 -8.49 -10.79
CA THR A 484 -5.23 -9.39 -10.69
C THR A 484 -6.49 -8.56 -10.68
N ASP A 485 -7.25 -8.56 -11.78
CA ASP A 485 -8.52 -7.84 -12.02
C ASP A 485 -9.66 -8.13 -11.02
N LYS A 486 -9.40 -8.83 -9.91
CA LYS A 486 -10.39 -9.13 -8.86
C LYS A 486 -10.42 -8.14 -7.69
N GLU A 487 -9.59 -7.09 -7.68
CA GLU A 487 -9.57 -6.12 -6.57
C GLU A 487 -10.62 -4.99 -6.66
N GLN A 488 -11.48 -4.93 -7.69
CA GLN A 488 -12.52 -3.88 -7.83
C GLN A 488 -13.96 -4.33 -7.51
N SER A 489 -14.19 -5.54 -7.01
CA SER A 489 -15.54 -5.98 -6.64
C SER A 489 -15.48 -7.01 -5.53
N GLU A 490 -15.45 -6.55 -4.27
CA GLU A 490 -16.09 -7.16 -3.09
C GLU A 490 -15.56 -6.49 -1.83
N VAL A 491 -16.27 -5.44 -1.38
CA VAL A 491 -16.32 -5.09 0.04
C VAL A 491 -17.22 -6.14 0.69
N GLU A 492 -16.68 -7.33 0.95
CA GLU A 492 -17.31 -8.25 1.87
C GLU A 492 -16.29 -9.15 2.56
N VAL A 493 -16.38 -9.12 3.89
CA VAL A 493 -15.58 -9.87 4.84
C VAL A 493 -15.59 -11.35 4.49
N THR A 494 -14.43 -11.96 4.21
CA THR A 494 -14.18 -13.35 4.62
C THR A 494 -12.70 -13.74 4.59
N LEU A 495 -12.19 -14.12 5.76
CA LEU A 495 -11.10 -15.08 5.88
C LEU A 495 -11.49 -16.35 5.12
N LYS A 496 -10.88 -16.59 3.95
CA LYS A 496 -10.49 -17.90 3.37
C LYS A 496 -10.24 -17.74 1.87
N ASN A 497 -8.96 -17.66 1.49
CA ASN A 497 -8.40 -18.37 0.33
C ASN A 497 -6.90 -18.06 0.19
N SER A 498 -6.08 -18.65 1.06
CA SER A 498 -4.61 -18.57 1.00
C SER A 498 -3.96 -19.64 0.10
N LYS A 499 -4.73 -20.60 -0.44
CA LYS A 499 -4.17 -21.80 -1.09
C LYS A 499 -3.77 -21.63 -2.56
N SER A 500 -4.28 -20.62 -3.26
CA SER A 500 -3.98 -20.41 -4.69
C SER A 500 -2.75 -19.50 -4.91
N GLN A 501 -2.47 -18.57 -4.01
CA GLN A 501 -1.31 -17.67 -4.10
C GLN A 501 0.00 -18.31 -3.63
N GLU A 502 -0.01 -19.24 -2.67
CA GLU A 502 1.20 -19.88 -2.15
C GLU A 502 1.99 -20.69 -3.21
N LYS A 503 1.35 -21.13 -4.31
CA LYS A 503 2.00 -21.91 -5.37
C LYS A 503 2.87 -21.11 -6.34
N LEU A 504 2.60 -19.83 -6.56
CA LEU A 504 3.32 -19.00 -7.55
C LEU A 504 4.77 -18.70 -7.13
N TYR A 505 5.04 -18.67 -5.83
CA TYR A 505 6.26 -18.05 -5.29
C TYR A 505 7.36 -19.04 -4.87
N HIS A 506 7.06 -20.36 -4.87
CA HIS A 506 8.07 -21.41 -4.73
C HIS A 506 8.99 -21.56 -5.96
N ILE A 507 8.71 -20.83 -7.04
CA ILE A 507 9.30 -21.05 -8.36
C ILE A 507 10.53 -20.13 -8.60
N LEU A 508 10.67 -19.02 -7.85
CA LEU A 508 11.77 -18.05 -8.06
C LEU A 508 13.19 -18.58 -7.82
N PRO A 509 13.47 -19.39 -6.79
CA PRO A 509 14.78 -20.03 -6.64
C PRO A 509 15.11 -20.99 -7.79
N GLN A 510 14.09 -21.62 -8.38
CA GLN A 510 14.25 -22.50 -9.53
C GLN A 510 14.50 -21.69 -10.82
N PHE A 511 13.93 -20.49 -10.93
CA PHE A 511 14.17 -19.55 -12.03
C PHE A 511 15.58 -18.94 -12.02
N ILE A 512 16.11 -18.56 -10.85
CA ILE A 512 17.49 -18.06 -10.71
C ILE A 512 18.51 -19.09 -11.22
N MET A 513 18.23 -20.39 -11.05
CA MET A 513 19.11 -21.46 -11.52
C MET A 513 19.14 -21.63 -13.04
N GLN A 514 18.04 -21.34 -13.75
CA GLN A 514 17.95 -21.48 -15.22
C GLN A 514 18.53 -20.28 -15.98
N LEU A 515 18.56 -19.09 -15.35
CA LEU A 515 19.04 -17.85 -15.96
C LEU A 515 20.57 -17.65 -15.84
N LYS A 516 21.29 -18.59 -15.23
CA LYS A 516 22.74 -18.48 -14.99
C LYS A 516 23.56 -18.44 -16.29
N ASP A 517 23.01 -18.98 -17.37
CA ASP A 517 23.65 -19.08 -18.69
C ASP A 517 22.83 -18.35 -19.78
N ILE A 518 22.14 -17.26 -19.42
CA ILE A 518 21.27 -16.57 -20.38
C ILE A 518 22.04 -15.96 -21.56
N SER A 519 23.33 -15.61 -21.38
CA SER A 519 24.20 -15.10 -22.45
C SER A 519 24.28 -16.06 -23.65
N ASN A 520 24.23 -17.38 -23.40
CA ASN A 520 24.29 -18.41 -24.44
C ASN A 520 23.03 -18.40 -25.33
N CYS A 521 21.96 -17.74 -24.89
CA CYS A 521 20.73 -17.57 -25.67
C CYS A 521 20.78 -16.36 -26.63
N LEU A 522 21.89 -15.60 -26.65
CA LEU A 522 22.03 -14.41 -27.50
C LEU A 522 21.71 -14.71 -28.97
N PRO A 523 22.27 -15.77 -29.59
CA PRO A 523 21.96 -16.08 -30.99
C PRO A 523 20.45 -16.28 -31.20
N LEU A 524 19.79 -17.03 -30.31
CA LEU A 524 18.36 -17.34 -30.41
C LEU A 524 17.49 -16.09 -30.28
N SER A 525 17.90 -15.17 -29.40
CA SER A 525 17.18 -13.92 -29.16
C SER A 525 17.21 -12.96 -30.35
N VAL A 526 18.22 -13.05 -31.22
CA VAL A 526 18.40 -12.13 -32.36
C VAL A 526 17.68 -12.63 -33.62
N LEU A 527 17.45 -13.94 -33.75
CA LEU A 527 16.83 -14.53 -34.94
C LEU A 527 15.46 -13.90 -35.32
N PRO A 528 14.53 -13.65 -34.38
CA PRO A 528 13.24 -13.06 -34.72
C PRO A 528 13.31 -11.56 -35.06
N LEU A 529 14.38 -10.85 -34.66
CA LEU A 529 14.59 -9.43 -35.01
C LEU A 529 14.81 -9.27 -36.52
N VAL A 530 15.46 -10.25 -37.16
CA VAL A 530 15.73 -10.27 -38.61
C VAL A 530 14.47 -10.58 -39.42
N LEU A 531 13.50 -11.27 -38.81
CA LEU A 531 12.27 -11.74 -39.47
C LEU A 531 11.09 -10.76 -39.32
N LYS A 532 11.15 -9.79 -38.40
CA LYS A 532 10.07 -8.82 -38.09
C LYS A 532 10.44 -7.38 -38.52
N LYS A 533 9.44 -6.47 -38.52
CA LYS A 533 9.55 -5.02 -38.83
C LYS A 533 10.38 -4.22 -37.78
N TRP A 534 11.60 -4.61 -37.46
CA TRP A 534 12.49 -3.92 -36.51
C TRP A 534 13.66 -3.20 -37.24
N ASP A 535 13.42 -2.75 -38.48
CA ASP A 535 14.43 -2.11 -39.34
C ASP A 535 15.11 -0.91 -38.67
N GLN A 536 14.39 -0.20 -37.79
CA GLN A 536 14.90 0.98 -37.08
C GLN A 536 16.00 0.65 -36.05
N VAL A 537 15.99 -0.55 -35.47
CA VAL A 537 16.92 -0.96 -34.40
C VAL A 537 17.99 -1.93 -34.90
N LEU A 538 17.75 -2.60 -36.02
CA LEU A 538 18.66 -3.60 -36.60
C LEU A 538 20.09 -3.08 -36.78
N ALA A 539 20.26 -1.87 -37.32
CA ALA A 539 21.58 -1.27 -37.52
C ALA A 539 22.34 -1.07 -36.20
N LYS A 540 21.63 -0.67 -35.13
CA LYS A 540 22.20 -0.49 -33.79
C LYS A 540 22.56 -1.83 -33.14
N VAL A 541 21.78 -2.88 -33.37
CA VAL A 541 22.10 -4.22 -32.88
C VAL A 541 23.38 -4.76 -33.52
N ILE A 542 23.55 -4.59 -34.84
CA ILE A 542 24.76 -5.01 -35.55
C ILE A 542 25.99 -4.24 -35.02
N ASP A 543 25.88 -2.92 -34.90
CA ASP A 543 26.95 -2.06 -34.38
C ASP A 543 27.36 -2.45 -32.95
N TRP A 544 26.36 -2.76 -32.12
CA TRP A 544 26.57 -3.25 -30.76
C TRP A 544 27.30 -4.60 -30.73
N LEU A 545 26.84 -5.59 -31.52
CA LEU A 545 27.47 -6.92 -31.61
C LEU A 545 28.93 -6.83 -32.08
N LEU A 546 29.22 -5.96 -33.05
CA LEU A 546 30.59 -5.70 -33.51
C LEU A 546 31.43 -5.06 -32.40
N THR A 547 30.87 -4.11 -31.66
CA THR A 547 31.55 -3.42 -30.56
C THR A 547 31.95 -4.39 -29.44
N ILE A 548 31.05 -5.30 -29.06
CA ILE A 548 31.29 -6.33 -28.03
C ILE A 548 32.25 -7.43 -28.53
N GLY A 549 32.08 -7.89 -29.78
CA GLY A 549 32.92 -8.93 -30.37
C GLY A 549 34.38 -8.53 -30.56
N ASN A 550 34.64 -7.22 -30.72
CA ASN A 550 35.98 -6.65 -30.84
C ASN A 550 36.67 -6.38 -29.48
N GLN A 551 36.03 -6.67 -28.35
CA GLN A 551 36.68 -6.49 -27.04
C GLN A 551 37.72 -7.60 -26.78
N ASP A 552 38.87 -7.22 -26.24
CA ASP A 552 39.93 -8.18 -25.90
C ASP A 552 39.54 -9.06 -24.70
N HIS A 553 38.74 -8.53 -23.79
CA HIS A 553 38.34 -9.14 -22.51
C HIS A 553 37.06 -9.98 -22.56
N THR A 554 36.47 -10.22 -23.74
CA THR A 554 35.31 -11.12 -23.87
C THR A 554 35.79 -12.58 -23.80
N ASP A 555 35.11 -13.39 -23.00
CA ASP A 555 35.37 -14.84 -22.92
C ASP A 555 35.19 -15.53 -24.27
N ASN A 556 35.93 -16.61 -24.51
CA ASN A 556 35.88 -17.33 -25.79
C ASN A 556 34.48 -17.89 -26.12
N LEU A 557 33.70 -18.24 -25.09
CA LEU A 557 32.32 -18.71 -25.26
C LEU A 557 31.41 -17.56 -25.71
N ASP A 558 31.47 -16.42 -25.01
CA ASP A 558 30.73 -15.22 -25.35
C ASP A 558 31.10 -14.68 -26.74
N LYS A 559 32.38 -14.74 -27.12
CA LYS A 559 32.83 -14.42 -28.50
C LYS A 559 32.15 -15.32 -29.53
N SER A 560 32.11 -16.64 -29.28
CA SER A 560 31.47 -17.59 -30.17
C SER A 560 29.99 -17.25 -30.37
N ASP A 561 29.27 -16.92 -29.30
CA ASP A 561 27.84 -16.60 -29.37
C ASP A 561 27.57 -15.25 -30.04
N VAL A 562 28.43 -14.25 -29.82
CA VAL A 562 28.35 -12.96 -30.55
C VAL A 562 28.60 -13.16 -32.05
N TYR A 563 29.62 -13.93 -32.45
CA TYR A 563 29.88 -14.23 -33.86
C TYR A 563 28.78 -15.08 -34.51
N ALA A 564 28.21 -16.05 -33.77
CA ALA A 564 27.06 -16.83 -34.24
C ALA A 564 25.83 -15.93 -34.48
N SER A 565 25.59 -14.97 -33.58
CA SER A 565 24.51 -13.97 -33.72
C SER A 565 24.70 -13.11 -34.97
N LEU A 566 25.91 -12.59 -35.21
CA LEU A 566 26.26 -11.84 -36.43
C LEU A 566 26.06 -12.68 -37.70
N LEU A 567 26.49 -13.94 -37.67
CA LEU A 567 26.32 -14.85 -38.80
C LEU A 567 24.84 -15.08 -39.12
N TRP A 568 23.99 -15.23 -38.10
CA TRP A 568 22.54 -15.40 -38.31
C TRP A 568 21.89 -14.14 -38.87
N MET A 569 22.32 -12.95 -38.42
CA MET A 569 21.84 -11.68 -38.98
C MET A 569 22.20 -11.51 -40.47
N VAL A 570 23.39 -11.95 -40.89
CA VAL A 570 23.86 -11.81 -42.28
C VAL A 570 23.27 -12.89 -43.20
N THR A 571 23.10 -14.12 -42.71
CA THR A 571 22.73 -15.27 -43.56
C THR A 571 21.22 -15.55 -43.61
N GLY A 572 20.44 -15.06 -42.65
CA GLY A 572 19.00 -15.31 -42.56
C GLY A 572 18.60 -16.78 -42.41
N LYS A 573 19.57 -17.67 -42.16
CA LYS A 573 19.37 -19.12 -41.99
C LYS A 573 20.02 -19.58 -40.69
N GLY A 574 19.20 -19.75 -39.65
CA GLY A 574 19.63 -20.45 -38.43
C GLY A 574 19.90 -21.92 -38.75
N THR A 575 21.08 -22.43 -38.39
CA THR A 575 21.33 -23.88 -38.43
C THR A 575 20.59 -24.53 -37.28
N GLU A 576 19.62 -25.40 -37.60
CA GLU A 576 18.72 -26.13 -36.68
C GLU A 576 19.46 -26.88 -35.53
N HIS A 577 20.76 -27.09 -35.66
CA HIS A 577 21.61 -27.77 -34.68
C HIS A 577 21.82 -27.01 -33.36
N SER A 578 21.64 -25.70 -33.33
CA SER A 578 21.75 -24.88 -32.10
C SER A 578 20.45 -24.85 -31.27
N PHE A 579 19.30 -25.07 -31.92
CA PHE A 579 17.98 -25.08 -31.31
C PHE A 579 17.75 -26.24 -30.33
N LEU A 580 18.50 -27.34 -30.48
CA LEU A 580 18.36 -28.54 -29.65
C LEU A 580 19.18 -28.48 -28.35
N ASN A 581 20.27 -27.71 -28.30
CA ASN A 581 21.10 -27.66 -27.09
C ASN A 581 20.48 -26.79 -25.98
N CYS A 582 19.85 -25.65 -26.30
CA CYS A 582 19.17 -24.81 -25.30
C CYS A 582 17.86 -25.40 -24.76
N ARG A 583 17.26 -26.42 -25.40
CA ARG A 583 16.09 -27.13 -24.86
C ARG A 583 16.45 -28.21 -23.83
N HIS A 584 17.73 -28.57 -23.73
CA HIS A 584 18.22 -29.68 -22.88
C HIS A 584 18.98 -29.22 -21.63
N THR A 585 19.24 -27.92 -21.48
CA THR A 585 19.69 -27.24 -20.26
C THR A 585 18.50 -26.61 -19.55
#